data_AF-A0A964INX9-F1
#
_entry.id   AF-A0A964INX9-F1
#
_cell.length_a   1.000
_cell.length_b   1.000
_cell.length_c   1.000
_cell.angle_alpha   90.00
_cell.angle_beta   90.00
_cell.angle_gamma   90.00
#
_symmetry.space_group_name_H-M   'P 1'
#
loop_
_entity.id
_entity.type
_entity.pdbx_description
1 polymer ?
#
loop_
_entity_poly.entity_id
_entity_poly.type
_entity_poly.pdbx_seq_one_letter_code
_entity_poly.pdbx_strand_id
1 'polypeptide(L)'
;MSYRRAERLLETEVEHGADRPSLSPGPGAVIFRKVRFGYAGGTVLKDVSFEISAGQRVALVGPSGAGKTTVTDLLYALYQPDAGDIQVD
;
A
#
# COMPACT_ATOMS: atom_id res chain seq x y z
N MET A 1 17.88 -3.57 -31.99
CA MET A 1 18.15 -4.02 -30.59
C MET A 1 17.42 -3.13 -29.57
N SER A 2 16.08 -3.01 -29.59
CA SER A 2 15.37 -2.18 -28.58
C SER A 2 13.95 -2.63 -28.19
N TYR A 3 13.27 -3.46 -28.98
CA TYR A 3 11.88 -3.86 -28.70
C TYR A 3 11.71 -5.03 -27.71
N ARG A 4 12.76 -5.81 -27.46
CA ARG A 4 12.69 -7.01 -26.59
C ARG A 4 12.31 -6.75 -25.13
N ARG A 5 12.45 -5.52 -24.62
CA ARG A 5 12.00 -5.16 -23.26
C ARG A 5 10.50 -4.90 -23.16
N ALA A 6 9.90 -4.33 -24.21
CA ALA A 6 8.46 -4.09 -24.24
C ALA A 6 7.69 -5.41 -24.43
N GLU A 7 8.19 -6.32 -25.27
CA GLU A 7 7.60 -7.65 -25.48
C GLU A 7 7.53 -8.46 -24.18
N ARG A 8 8.57 -8.43 -23.35
CA ARG A 8 8.61 -9.13 -22.07
C ARG A 8 7.61 -8.59 -21.02
N LEU A 9 7.23 -7.32 -21.12
CA LEU A 9 6.19 -6.73 -20.26
C LEU A 9 4.79 -7.15 -20.69
N LEU A 10 4.58 -7.42 -21.99
CA LEU A 10 3.31 -7.92 -22.51
C LEU A 10 3.08 -9.40 -22.12
N GLU A 11 4.15 -10.17 -21.95
CA GLU A 11 4.12 -11.55 -21.46
C GLU A 11 3.98 -11.66 -19.94
N THR A 12 4.06 -10.54 -19.21
CA THR A 12 3.89 -10.56 -17.75
C THR A 12 2.42 -10.82 -17.46
N GLU A 13 2.12 -11.99 -16.90
CA GLU A 13 0.80 -12.28 -16.37
C GLU A 13 0.48 -11.24 -15.30
N VAL A 14 -0.51 -10.39 -15.58
CA VAL A 14 -1.12 -9.58 -14.53
C VAL A 14 -1.82 -10.57 -13.63
N GLU A 15 -1.35 -10.72 -12.40
CA GLU A 15 -2.08 -11.42 -11.35
C GLU A 15 -3.43 -10.70 -11.14
N HIS A 16 -4.42 -11.07 -11.95
CA HIS A 16 -5.81 -10.83 -11.61
C HIS A 16 -6.09 -11.78 -10.47
N GLY A 17 -6.20 -11.25 -9.26
CA GLY A 17 -6.61 -12.00 -8.09
C GLY A 17 -7.96 -12.66 -8.36
N ALA A 18 -7.93 -13.87 -8.92
CA ALA A 18 -9.08 -14.63 -9.39
C ALA A 18 -9.95 -15.13 -8.22
N ASP A 19 -9.54 -14.82 -6.99
CA ASP A 19 -10.17 -15.19 -5.73
C ASP A 19 -10.26 -14.00 -4.77
N ARG A 20 -10.48 -12.78 -5.30
CA ARG A 20 -10.79 -11.63 -4.44
C ARG A 20 -12.23 -11.78 -3.95
N PRO A 21 -12.48 -11.82 -2.63
CA PRO A 21 -13.84 -11.85 -2.12
C PRO A 21 -14.60 -10.61 -2.62
N SER A 22 -15.87 -10.79 -2.95
CA SER A 22 -16.76 -9.65 -3.17
C SER A 22 -16.90 -8.90 -1.85
N LEU A 23 -16.26 -7.73 -1.75
CA LEU A 23 -16.39 -6.87 -0.57
C LEU A 23 -17.64 -6.01 -0.73
N SER A 24 -18.57 -6.11 0.22
CA SER A 24 -19.54 -5.04 0.44
C SER A 24 -18.82 -3.85 1.07
N PRO A 25 -19.12 -2.59 0.68
CA PRO A 25 -18.52 -1.43 1.33
C PRO A 25 -18.70 -1.51 2.85
N GLY A 26 -17.58 -1.55 3.59
CA GLY A 26 -17.57 -1.52 5.04
C GLY A 26 -17.69 -0.10 5.60
N PRO A 27 -17.73 0.04 6.93
CA PRO A 27 -17.72 1.34 7.61
C PRO A 27 -16.47 2.20 7.31
N GLY A 28 -15.41 1.59 6.77
CA GLY A 28 -14.19 2.28 6.36
C GLY A 28 -13.19 2.52 7.49
N ALA A 29 -13.14 1.62 8.49
CA ALA A 29 -12.04 1.64 9.46
C ALA A 29 -10.74 1.19 8.78
N VAL A 30 -9.61 1.76 9.23
CA VAL A 30 -8.29 1.47 8.69
C VAL A 30 -7.32 1.19 9.82
N ILE A 31 -6.58 0.08 9.73
CA ILE A 31 -5.60 -0.31 10.74
C ILE A 31 -4.26 -0.60 10.08
N PHE A 32 -3.21 0.09 10.53
CA PHE A 32 -1.82 -0.21 10.24
C PHE A 32 -1.20 -0.90 11.47
N ARG A 33 -0.61 -2.08 11.29
CA ARG A 33 0.07 -2.81 12.37
C ARG A 33 1.51 -3.12 12.01
N LYS A 34 2.43 -2.45 12.70
CA LYS A 34 3.89 -2.63 12.59
C LYS A 34 4.37 -2.62 11.14
N VAL A 35 3.81 -1.72 10.34
CA VAL A 35 4.07 -1.64 8.91
C VAL A 35 5.49 -1.15 8.67
N ARG A 36 6.26 -1.95 7.95
CA ARG A 36 7.59 -1.59 7.44
C ARG A 36 7.54 -1.60 5.93
N PHE A 37 8.15 -0.60 5.32
CA PHE A 37 8.21 -0.51 3.88
C PHE A 37 9.38 0.34 3.40
N GLY A 38 10.01 -0.04 2.31
CA GLY A 38 10.98 0.75 1.57
C GLY A 38 10.85 0.62 0.06
N TYR A 39 11.32 1.63 -0.67
CA TYR A 39 11.56 1.50 -2.10
C TYR A 39 12.97 0.96 -2.35
N ALA A 40 13.37 0.80 -3.61
CA ALA A 40 14.74 0.39 -3.98
C ALA A 40 15.85 1.28 -3.36
N GLY A 41 15.53 2.52 -2.98
CA GLY A 41 16.44 3.46 -2.31
C GLY A 41 16.54 3.30 -0.78
N GLY A 42 15.80 2.38 -0.16
CA GLY A 42 15.86 2.09 1.27
C GLY A 42 14.53 2.22 2.01
N THR A 43 14.57 1.93 3.32
CA THR A 43 13.40 1.92 4.20
C THR A 43 12.83 3.32 4.41
N VAL A 44 11.53 3.47 4.15
CA VAL A 44 10.75 4.69 4.32
C VAL A 44 9.92 4.65 5.61
N LEU A 45 9.23 3.54 5.86
CA LEU A 45 8.41 3.33 7.06
C LEU A 45 9.07 2.28 7.96
N LYS A 46 9.22 2.61 9.26
CA LYS A 46 9.86 1.76 10.26
C LYS A 46 8.84 1.43 11.36
N ASP A 47 8.13 0.32 11.19
CA ASP A 47 7.15 -0.24 12.14
C ASP A 47 6.00 0.72 12.51
N VAL A 48 5.42 1.39 11.51
CA VAL A 48 4.30 2.32 11.67
C VAL A 48 3.05 1.59 12.13
N SER A 49 2.42 2.07 13.20
CA SER A 49 1.17 1.52 13.73
C SER A 49 0.19 2.64 14.10
N PHE A 50 -1.02 2.57 13.58
CA PHE A 50 -2.12 3.48 13.93
C PHE A 50 -3.46 2.87 13.53
N GLU A 51 -4.53 3.42 14.08
CA GLU A 51 -5.91 3.07 13.77
C GLU A 51 -6.69 4.33 13.44
N ILE A 52 -7.54 4.24 12.41
CA ILE A 52 -8.49 5.26 12.02
C ILE A 52 -9.87 4.61 12.11
N SER A 53 -10.70 5.10 13.03
CA SER A 53 -12.05 4.59 13.21
C SER A 53 -12.96 5.05 12.05
N ALA A 54 -14.02 4.30 11.77
CA ALA A 54 -15.01 4.65 10.76
C ALA A 54 -15.56 6.09 10.97
N GLY A 55 -15.56 6.89 9.90
CA GLY A 55 -16.00 8.29 9.93
C GLY A 55 -15.01 9.29 10.56
N GLN A 56 -13.89 8.83 11.13
CA GLN A 56 -12.84 9.69 11.65
C GLN A 56 -12.10 10.38 10.51
N ARG A 57 -11.77 11.66 10.71
CA ARG A 57 -10.90 12.42 9.79
C ARG A 57 -9.54 12.60 10.43
N VAL A 58 -8.49 12.17 9.74
CA VAL A 58 -7.10 12.27 10.19
C VAL A 58 -6.29 13.01 9.13
N ALA A 59 -5.40 13.88 9.58
CA ALA A 59 -4.43 14.56 8.72
C ALA A 59 -3.04 13.99 8.98
N LEU A 60 -2.36 13.53 7.93
CA LEU A 60 -0.98 13.09 8.01
C LEU A 60 -0.05 14.27 7.73
N VAL A 61 0.70 14.71 8.73
CA VAL A 61 1.55 15.92 8.68
C VAL A 61 3.02 15.58 8.91
N GLY A 62 3.92 16.36 8.33
CA GLY A 62 5.37 16.18 8.45
C GLY A 62 6.15 16.72 7.25
N PRO A 63 7.49 16.82 7.35
CA PRO A 63 8.33 17.37 6.29
C PRO A 63 8.27 16.55 4.99
N SER A 64 8.74 17.14 3.88
CA SER A 64 8.92 16.39 2.63
C SER A 64 9.82 15.17 2.87
N GLY A 65 9.49 14.03 2.25
CA GLY A 65 10.21 12.77 2.45
C GLY A 65 9.86 11.97 3.71
N ALA A 66 8.97 12.46 4.59
CA ALA A 66 8.57 11.75 5.81
C ALA A 66 7.71 10.48 5.59
N GLY A 67 7.49 10.04 4.34
CA GLY A 67 6.71 8.83 4.03
C GLY A 67 5.19 9.02 3.95
N LYS A 68 4.69 10.26 3.90
CA LYS A 68 3.24 10.54 3.86
C LYS A 68 2.53 9.92 2.64
N THR A 69 3.06 10.19 1.45
CA THR A 69 2.57 9.59 0.19
C THR A 69 2.71 8.07 0.22
N THR A 70 3.78 7.56 0.83
CA THR A 70 3.98 6.12 0.97
C THR A 70 2.91 5.46 1.85
N VAL A 71 2.47 6.10 2.93
CA VAL A 71 1.32 5.62 3.74
C VAL A 71 0.05 5.58 2.89
N THR A 72 -0.22 6.59 2.07
CA THR A 72 -1.42 6.61 1.20
C THR A 72 -1.34 5.58 0.09
N ASP A 73 -0.18 5.38 -0.52
CA ASP A 73 0.01 4.39 -1.59
C ASP A 73 -0.18 2.96 -1.06
N LEU A 74 0.30 2.68 0.15
CA LEU A 74 0.09 1.40 0.83
C LEU A 74 -1.38 1.20 1.22
N LEU A 75 -2.08 2.24 1.69
CA LEU A 75 -3.51 2.18 1.98
C LEU A 75 -4.33 1.82 0.73
N TYR A 76 -3.95 2.34 -0.44
CA TYR A 76 -4.59 2.01 -1.71
C TYR A 76 -4.08 0.70 -2.35
N ALA A 77 -3.28 -0.07 -1.63
CA ALA A 77 -2.67 -1.31 -2.10
C ALA A 77 -1.89 -1.16 -3.43
N LEU A 78 -1.35 0.02 -3.71
CA LEU A 78 -0.45 0.27 -4.86
C LEU A 78 0.92 -0.39 -4.64
N TYR A 79 1.28 -0.61 -3.37
CA TYR A 79 2.42 -1.41 -2.94
C TYR A 79 1.98 -2.34 -1.80
N GLN A 80 2.74 -3.41 -1.59
CA GLN A 80 2.61 -4.28 -0.42
C GLN A 80 3.65 -3.90 0.63
N PRO A 81 3.32 -3.92 1.93
CA PRO A 81 4.31 -3.69 2.97
C PRO A 81 5.36 -4.82 2.99
N ASP A 82 6.61 -4.48 3.32
CA ASP A 82 7.68 -5.47 3.49
C ASP A 82 7.47 -6.33 4.75
N ALA A 83 6.82 -5.76 5.77
CA ALA A 83 6.39 -6.44 6.99
C ALA A 83 5.21 -5.71 7.64
N GLY A 84 4.49 -6.43 8.50
CA GLY A 84 3.27 -5.93 9.13
C GLY A 84 2.03 -6.18 8.28
N ASP A 85 0.94 -5.54 8.64
CA ASP A 85 -0.38 -5.75 8.01
C ASP A 85 -1.17 -4.44 7.96
N ILE A 86 -1.95 -4.29 6.88
CA ILE A 86 -2.87 -3.17 6.66
C ILE A 86 -4.26 -3.75 6.45
N GLN A 87 -5.22 -3.33 7.27
CA GLN A 87 -6.62 -3.76 7.16
C GLN A 87 -7.52 -2.59 6.82
N VAL A 88 -8.49 -2.87 5.97
CA VAL A 88 -9.58 -1.99 5.59
C VAL A 88 -10.86 -2.81 5.64
N ASP A 89 -11.88 -2.28 6.32
CA ASP A 89 -13.22 -2.88 6.42
C ASP A 89 -14.01 -2.83 5.11
#